data_AF-A0A8H5DGB3-F1
#
_entry.id   AF-A0A8H5DGB3-F1
#
_cell.length_a   1.000
_cell.length_b   1.000
_cell.length_c   1.000
_cell.angle_alpha   90.00
_cell.angle_beta   90.00
_cell.angle_gamma   90.00
#
_symmetry.space_group_name_H-M   'P 1'
#
loop_
_entity.id
_entity.type
_entity.pdbx_description
1 polymer ?
#
loop_
_entity_poly.entity_id
_entity_poly.type
_entity_poly.pdbx_seq_one_letter_code
_entity_poly.pdbx_strand_id
1 'polypeptide(L)'
;MNYNPSKQSSSSSSSSSSNRGMGHTDLNPARTTAPTALEVVFENPRLGKAPREPSLELPRHFTSLASDLSQETGQIERRRLQGLDNPRKIRHKLAQLKKIDLIRNPHQQIILDHWERLVIIAATIVDSHLGNKDIAASTITKLNGKELSRDTILRDKRIIREIIKLTDELYLHWKHELALELLLLLDTPLSILRQQSTQKFDKFTLLLKQCTPSTKIKSSVKLYIPFLVLFLRPEYSLAAVQKALQTSLFDKSDWDAFWKASHGPAPVYDPIRDVWVTEKPPDDLGLIEFIDYKGNYPAKLYVQISGFKVFEASLNLQEKAAQAGESQAGCTRTNSSIFAYDWSEDIHGPVMQQVMQDLAKFGVLKAQEIYVDRTSVCLSSSSTIVPSGRLQIVVPVAPSDGSLSITLSGQGFCTAVEWNMRTGYILDENTKLSTTETVKYISLLLVL
;
A
#
# COMPACT_ATOMS: atom_id res chain seq x y z
N MET A 1 -44.32 -44.18 34.32
CA MET A 1 -45.56 -44.95 34.05
C MET A 1 -45.72 -45.07 32.54
N ASN A 2 -46.17 -46.25 32.10
CA ASN A 2 -46.57 -46.68 30.75
C ASN A 2 -46.65 -45.62 29.64
N TYR A 3 -45.96 -45.86 28.51
CA TYR A 3 -46.61 -46.42 27.33
C TYR A 3 -45.60 -47.16 26.43
N ASN A 4 -46.08 -48.16 25.69
CA ASN A 4 -45.31 -49.03 24.79
C ASN A 4 -45.99 -49.01 23.38
N PRO A 5 -45.61 -49.82 22.37
CA PRO A 5 -44.84 -49.36 21.22
C PRO A 5 -45.61 -49.40 19.88
N SER A 6 -44.94 -49.10 18.77
CA SER A 6 -45.42 -49.45 17.42
C SER A 6 -44.27 -49.86 16.48
N LYS A 7 -44.22 -51.18 16.25
CA LYS A 7 -43.98 -51.93 14.99
C LYS A 7 -43.35 -51.16 13.80
N GLN A 8 -42.21 -51.59 13.27
CA GLN A 8 -41.99 -52.77 12.41
C GLN A 8 -42.71 -52.74 11.04
N SER A 9 -41.93 -52.48 9.98
CA SER A 9 -41.76 -53.36 8.81
C SER A 9 -40.40 -53.02 8.16
N SER A 10 -39.46 -53.91 7.79
CA SER A 10 -39.44 -55.31 7.34
C SER A 10 -39.65 -55.51 5.82
N SER A 11 -38.58 -55.34 5.04
CA SER A 11 -38.24 -56.10 3.82
C SER A 11 -37.01 -55.48 3.15
N SER A 12 -36.16 -56.21 2.42
CA SER A 12 -35.78 -57.63 2.51
C SER A 12 -34.53 -57.84 1.63
N SER A 13 -33.74 -58.87 1.99
CA SER A 13 -33.11 -59.83 1.06
C SER A 13 -32.13 -59.35 -0.05
N SER A 14 -31.00 -60.01 -0.31
CA SER A 14 -30.38 -61.19 0.33
C SER A 14 -29.09 -61.56 -0.40
N SER A 15 -28.15 -62.22 0.31
CA SER A 15 -27.22 -63.28 -0.17
C SER A 15 -26.35 -63.01 -1.42
N SER A 16 -25.08 -63.41 -1.50
CA SER A 16 -24.48 -64.70 -1.10
C SER A 16 -22.94 -64.57 -1.22
N SER A 17 -22.04 -65.41 -0.68
CA SER A 17 -21.98 -66.44 0.38
C SER A 17 -20.76 -67.32 0.05
N SER A 18 -19.96 -67.73 1.06
CA SER A 18 -18.85 -68.73 1.05
C SER A 18 -17.56 -68.11 1.61
N ASN A 19 -17.12 -68.32 2.85
CA ASN A 19 -17.42 -69.30 3.91
C ASN A 19 -16.74 -70.68 3.79
N ARG A 20 -15.47 -70.75 4.21
CA ARG A 20 -14.78 -71.90 4.87
C ARG A 20 -13.55 -71.33 5.61
N GLY A 21 -13.27 -71.59 6.89
CA GLY A 21 -14.06 -72.29 7.92
C GLY A 21 -13.26 -73.34 8.70
N MET A 22 -12.55 -72.92 9.75
CA MET A 22 -12.10 -73.63 10.97
C MET A 22 -11.15 -72.65 11.70
N GLY A 23 -11.29 -72.24 12.97
CA GLY A 23 -11.85 -72.91 14.16
C GLY A 23 -10.69 -73.55 14.95
N HIS A 24 -10.46 -73.36 16.26
CA HIS A 24 -11.06 -72.52 17.32
C HIS A 24 -9.88 -71.82 18.08
N THR A 25 -9.96 -71.10 19.22
CA THR A 25 -10.98 -70.95 20.30
C THR A 25 -10.81 -69.58 20.99
N ASP A 26 -11.72 -69.23 21.91
CA ASP A 26 -11.68 -68.02 22.74
C ASP A 26 -10.46 -67.91 23.68
N LEU A 27 -10.03 -66.67 23.95
CA LEU A 27 -10.08 -66.05 25.29
C LEU A 27 -9.51 -64.63 25.25
N ASN A 28 -10.34 -63.64 25.58
CA ASN A 28 -9.91 -62.26 25.78
C ASN A 28 -9.88 -61.98 27.29
N PRO A 29 -8.73 -61.54 27.84
CA PRO A 29 -8.83 -60.50 28.85
C PRO A 29 -7.74 -59.41 28.75
N ALA A 30 -8.03 -58.32 29.46
CA ALA A 30 -7.12 -57.25 29.85
C ALA A 30 -6.61 -56.29 28.75
N ARG A 31 -7.22 -55.11 28.71
CA ARG A 31 -6.55 -53.86 28.28
C ARG A 31 -5.21 -53.73 29.01
N THR A 32 -4.11 -53.73 28.26
CA THR A 32 -2.84 -53.19 28.73
C THR A 32 -2.36 -52.16 27.71
N THR A 33 -2.31 -50.90 28.12
CA THR A 33 -1.79 -49.81 27.30
C THR A 33 -0.27 -49.93 27.18
N ALA A 34 0.20 -50.30 25.98
CA ALA A 34 1.60 -50.22 25.56
C ALA A 34 1.71 -49.24 24.39
N PRO A 35 2.85 -48.54 24.22
CA PRO A 35 2.93 -47.35 23.37
C PRO A 35 2.80 -47.70 21.89
N THR A 36 2.16 -46.82 21.13
CA THR A 36 2.17 -46.84 19.67
C THR A 36 3.62 -46.78 19.19
N ALA A 37 4.13 -47.88 18.65
CA ALA A 37 5.48 -47.91 18.11
C ALA A 37 5.61 -46.88 16.99
N LEU A 38 6.66 -46.05 17.05
CA LEU A 38 7.02 -45.14 15.97
C LEU A 38 7.39 -45.96 14.73
N GLU A 39 6.51 -45.95 13.73
CA GLU A 39 6.75 -46.60 12.45
C GLU A 39 7.77 -45.78 11.64
N VAL A 40 9.06 -46.01 11.92
CA VAL A 40 10.17 -45.36 11.22
C VAL A 40 10.31 -45.97 9.83
N VAL A 41 9.63 -45.37 8.86
CA VAL A 41 9.84 -45.67 7.43
C VAL A 41 11.21 -45.16 7.00
N PHE A 42 12.19 -46.05 6.87
CA PHE A 42 13.46 -45.74 6.23
C PHE A 42 13.27 -45.63 4.71
N GLU A 43 13.26 -44.40 4.16
CA GLU A 43 13.40 -44.20 2.72
C GLU A 43 14.74 -44.79 2.24
N ASN A 44 14.68 -45.75 1.32
CA ASN A 44 15.85 -46.42 0.77
C ASN A 44 16.69 -45.43 -0.06
N PRO A 45 17.96 -45.14 0.30
CA PRO A 45 18.70 -43.98 -0.22
C PRO A 45 19.23 -44.14 -1.66
N ARG A 46 18.68 -45.05 -2.47
CA ARG A 46 19.15 -45.38 -3.83
C ARG A 46 18.03 -45.57 -4.86
N LEU A 47 17.03 -44.70 -4.86
CA LEU A 47 16.24 -44.40 -6.05
C LEU A 47 16.28 -42.90 -6.30
N GLY A 48 17.21 -42.46 -7.16
CA GLY A 48 17.23 -41.10 -7.65
C GLY A 48 15.90 -40.80 -8.34
N LYS A 49 15.10 -39.89 -7.78
CA LYS A 49 13.86 -39.43 -8.41
C LYS A 49 14.23 -38.92 -9.79
N ALA A 50 13.74 -39.61 -10.83
CA ALA A 50 13.85 -39.15 -12.20
C ALA A 50 13.36 -37.69 -12.27
N PRO A 51 13.95 -36.83 -13.12
CA PRO A 51 13.48 -35.46 -13.26
C PRO A 51 11.99 -35.49 -13.58
N ARG A 52 11.14 -35.05 -12.63
CA ARG A 52 9.74 -34.77 -12.93
C ARG A 52 9.75 -33.81 -14.10
N GLU A 53 9.02 -34.13 -15.17
CA GLU A 53 8.83 -33.22 -16.28
C GLU A 53 8.43 -31.85 -15.72
N PRO A 54 9.10 -30.75 -16.10
CA PRO A 54 8.75 -29.45 -15.60
C PRO A 54 7.31 -29.18 -16.02
N SER A 55 6.40 -29.04 -15.04
CA SER A 55 4.96 -28.89 -15.30
C SER A 55 4.75 -27.82 -16.37
N LEU A 56 3.85 -28.04 -17.33
CA LEU A 56 3.69 -27.07 -18.42
C LEU A 56 3.02 -25.77 -17.97
N GLU A 57 2.25 -25.83 -16.88
CA GLU A 57 1.45 -24.77 -16.24
C GLU A 57 2.27 -23.62 -15.65
N LEU A 58 1.87 -22.37 -15.89
CA LEU A 58 2.54 -21.20 -15.32
C LEU A 58 2.37 -21.13 -13.79
N PRO A 59 3.33 -20.58 -13.04
CA PRO A 59 3.20 -20.37 -11.60
C PRO A 59 1.98 -19.53 -11.24
N ARG A 60 1.36 -19.80 -10.08
CA ARG A 60 0.17 -19.06 -9.60
C ARG A 60 0.36 -17.55 -9.54
N HIS A 61 1.57 -17.05 -9.25
CA HIS A 61 1.84 -15.61 -9.24
C HIS A 61 1.84 -15.00 -10.66
N PHE A 62 2.28 -15.75 -11.67
CA PHE A 62 2.28 -15.30 -13.06
C PHE A 62 0.84 -15.30 -13.61
N THR A 63 0.05 -16.33 -13.33
CA THR A 63 -1.36 -16.38 -13.74
C THR A 63 -2.24 -15.41 -12.97
N SER A 64 -1.99 -15.19 -11.67
CA SER A 64 -2.62 -14.12 -10.89
C SER A 64 -2.31 -12.75 -11.47
N LEU A 65 -1.04 -12.43 -11.74
CA LEU A 65 -0.70 -11.12 -12.32
C LEU A 65 -1.37 -10.93 -13.69
N ALA A 66 -1.34 -11.93 -14.56
CA ALA A 66 -2.02 -11.85 -15.85
C ALA A 66 -3.54 -11.69 -15.72
N SER A 67 -4.17 -12.36 -14.76
CA SER A 67 -5.61 -12.21 -14.46
C SER A 67 -5.92 -10.78 -14.01
N ASP A 68 -5.16 -10.26 -13.04
CA ASP A 68 -5.35 -8.90 -12.52
C ASP A 68 -5.10 -7.86 -13.63
N LEU A 69 -4.09 -8.05 -14.46
CA LEU A 69 -3.77 -7.15 -15.56
C LEU A 69 -4.70 -7.28 -16.77
N SER A 70 -5.56 -8.31 -16.84
CA SER A 70 -6.52 -8.48 -17.94
C SER A 70 -7.73 -7.54 -17.85
N GLN A 71 -7.95 -6.87 -16.71
CA GLN A 71 -9.06 -5.95 -16.48
C GLN A 71 -8.55 -4.62 -15.90
N GLU A 72 -9.13 -3.49 -16.34
CA GLU A 72 -8.72 -2.15 -15.84
C GLU A 72 -8.79 -2.04 -14.31
N THR A 73 -9.87 -2.55 -13.70
CA THR A 73 -10.05 -2.53 -12.24
C THR A 73 -8.98 -3.35 -11.52
N GLY A 74 -8.62 -4.52 -12.06
CA GLY A 74 -7.54 -5.35 -11.53
C GLY A 74 -6.16 -4.70 -11.66
N GLN A 75 -5.88 -4.00 -12.76
CA GLN A 75 -4.64 -3.24 -12.93
C GLN A 75 -4.53 -2.11 -11.89
N ILE A 76 -5.61 -1.34 -11.69
CA ILE A 76 -5.66 -0.25 -10.71
C ILE A 76 -5.50 -0.79 -9.28
N GLU A 77 -6.23 -1.85 -8.92
CA GLU A 77 -6.16 -2.44 -7.59
C GLU A 77 -4.78 -3.06 -7.31
N ARG A 78 -4.17 -3.75 -8.29
CA ARG A 78 -2.81 -4.29 -8.17
C ARG A 78 -1.78 -3.18 -7.95
N ARG A 79 -1.90 -2.04 -8.64
CA ARG A 79 -1.08 -0.85 -8.38
C ARG A 79 -1.31 -0.29 -6.97
N ARG A 80 -2.57 -0.21 -6.50
CA ARG A 80 -2.92 0.28 -5.16
C ARG A 80 -2.31 -0.60 -4.06
N LEU A 81 -2.42 -1.92 -4.18
CA LEU A 81 -1.83 -2.89 -3.26
C LEU A 81 -0.30 -2.77 -3.17
N GLN A 82 0.37 -2.47 -4.29
CA GLN A 82 1.82 -2.28 -4.35
C GLN A 82 2.28 -0.83 -4.10
N GLY A 83 1.37 0.08 -3.78
CA GLY A 83 1.66 1.49 -3.48
C GLY A 83 2.09 2.32 -4.69
N LEU A 84 1.69 1.92 -5.90
CA LEU A 84 1.96 2.62 -7.17
C LEU A 84 0.80 3.53 -7.62
N ASP A 85 -0.26 3.60 -6.81
CA ASP A 85 -1.40 4.51 -6.97
C ASP A 85 -1.07 5.97 -6.66
N ASN A 86 0.01 6.25 -5.92
CA ASN A 86 0.35 7.59 -5.45
C ASN A 86 1.85 7.91 -5.65
N PRO A 87 2.21 9.03 -6.33
CA PRO A 87 3.60 9.45 -6.52
C PRO A 87 4.40 9.59 -5.22
N ARG A 88 3.78 10.05 -4.13
CA ARG A 88 4.42 10.17 -2.80
C ARG A 88 4.79 8.78 -2.24
N LYS A 89 3.97 7.74 -2.47
CA LYS A 89 4.28 6.34 -2.11
C LYS A 89 5.42 5.76 -2.97
N ILE A 90 5.38 5.95 -4.30
CA ILE A 90 6.45 5.54 -5.23
C ILE A 90 7.79 6.15 -4.79
N ARG A 91 7.78 7.45 -4.47
CA ARG A 91 8.97 8.17 -3.99
C ARG A 91 9.45 7.70 -2.62
N HIS A 92 8.55 7.30 -1.73
CA HIS A 92 8.94 6.68 -0.48
C HIS A 92 9.71 5.36 -0.73
N LYS A 93 9.21 4.50 -1.62
CA LYS A 93 9.92 3.27 -2.06
C LYS A 93 11.28 3.58 -2.71
N LEU A 94 11.38 4.59 -3.59
CA LEU A 94 12.66 5.00 -4.17
C LEU A 94 13.63 5.56 -3.11
N ALA A 95 13.14 6.35 -2.16
CA ALA A 95 13.94 6.89 -1.06
C ALA A 95 14.41 5.81 -0.07
N GLN A 96 13.64 4.72 0.09
CA GLN A 96 14.08 3.50 0.80
C GLN A 96 15.19 2.80 0.01
N LEU A 97 14.96 2.50 -1.28
CA LEU A 97 15.94 1.88 -2.18
C LEU A 97 17.32 2.59 -2.14
N LYS A 98 17.33 3.93 -2.25
CA LYS A 98 18.57 4.74 -2.21
C LYS A 98 19.35 4.63 -0.88
N LYS A 99 18.68 4.24 0.21
CA LYS A 99 19.29 4.08 1.55
C LYS A 99 19.75 2.65 1.83
N ILE A 100 19.63 1.74 0.87
CA ILE A 100 20.10 0.36 1.01
C ILE A 100 21.63 0.33 0.85
N ASP A 101 22.31 -0.07 1.92
CA ASP A 101 23.74 -0.39 1.93
C ASP A 101 23.92 -1.66 2.76
N LEU A 102 23.86 -2.82 2.09
CA LEU A 102 24.04 -4.13 2.73
C LEU A 102 25.48 -4.40 3.19
N ILE A 103 26.45 -3.58 2.78
CA ILE A 103 27.86 -3.72 3.19
C ILE A 103 28.02 -3.08 4.57
N ARG A 104 27.51 -1.85 4.76
CA ARG A 104 27.52 -1.15 6.06
C ARG A 104 26.43 -1.63 7.01
N ASN A 105 25.24 -1.94 6.51
CA ASN A 105 24.05 -2.29 7.30
C ASN A 105 23.45 -3.66 6.91
N PRO A 106 24.13 -4.80 7.17
CA PRO A 106 23.64 -6.13 6.78
C PRO A 106 22.22 -6.48 7.24
N HIS A 107 21.76 -5.93 8.37
CA HIS A 107 20.44 -6.21 8.93
C HIS A 107 19.28 -5.72 8.03
N GLN A 108 19.54 -4.79 7.10
CA GLN A 108 18.53 -4.34 6.12
C GLN A 108 17.97 -5.50 5.29
N GLN A 109 18.70 -6.61 5.08
CA GLN A 109 18.24 -7.78 4.31
C GLN A 109 16.88 -8.36 4.77
N ILE A 110 16.53 -8.17 6.04
CA ILE A 110 15.33 -8.74 6.67
C ILE A 110 14.08 -7.99 6.21
N ILE A 111 14.20 -6.67 6.01
CA ILE A 111 13.08 -5.78 5.66
C ILE A 111 12.93 -5.51 4.16
N LEU A 112 13.77 -6.13 3.31
CA LEU A 112 13.74 -5.89 1.87
C LEU A 112 12.52 -6.54 1.18
N ASP A 113 11.79 -5.72 0.41
CA ASP A 113 10.76 -6.15 -0.53
C ASP A 113 11.36 -7.09 -1.61
N HIS A 114 10.52 -7.91 -2.24
CA HIS A 114 10.96 -8.82 -3.31
C HIS A 114 11.62 -8.10 -4.49
N TRP A 115 11.09 -6.95 -4.89
CA TRP A 115 11.60 -6.16 -6.02
C TRP A 115 12.95 -5.50 -5.69
N GLU A 116 13.16 -5.02 -4.46
CA GLU A 116 14.44 -4.43 -4.02
C GLU A 116 15.56 -5.46 -4.09
N ARG A 117 15.30 -6.70 -3.67
CA ARG A 117 16.27 -7.82 -3.79
C ARG A 117 16.69 -8.04 -5.25
N LEU A 118 15.75 -7.91 -6.19
CA LEU A 118 16.04 -8.03 -7.62
C LEU A 118 16.87 -6.83 -8.14
N VAL A 119 16.57 -5.59 -7.73
CA VAL A 119 17.40 -4.42 -8.08
C VAL A 119 18.82 -4.54 -7.52
N ILE A 120 18.98 -5.03 -6.28
CA ILE A 120 20.30 -5.27 -5.69
C ILE A 120 21.07 -6.33 -6.49
N ILE A 121 20.43 -7.44 -6.87
CA ILE A 121 21.06 -8.45 -7.74
C ILE A 121 21.47 -7.84 -9.08
N ALA A 122 20.62 -7.00 -9.68
CA ALA A 122 20.95 -6.29 -10.92
C ALA A 122 22.16 -5.36 -10.73
N ALA A 123 22.26 -4.61 -9.62
CA ALA A 123 23.45 -3.84 -9.27
C ALA A 123 24.70 -4.73 -9.16
N THR A 124 24.63 -5.92 -8.56
CA THR A 124 25.80 -6.82 -8.48
C THR A 124 26.25 -7.37 -9.84
N ILE A 125 25.39 -7.39 -10.86
CA ILE A 125 25.78 -7.69 -12.26
C ILE A 125 26.64 -6.55 -12.81
N VAL A 126 26.25 -5.29 -12.57
CA VAL A 126 27.02 -4.11 -12.97
C VAL A 126 28.34 -4.02 -12.20
N ASP A 127 28.30 -4.17 -10.87
CA ASP A 127 29.49 -4.23 -10.01
C ASP A 127 30.49 -5.28 -10.55
N SER A 128 30.01 -6.49 -10.88
CA SER A 128 30.83 -7.55 -11.50
C SER A 128 31.42 -7.17 -12.87
N HIS A 129 30.65 -6.46 -13.69
CA HIS A 129 31.04 -6.06 -15.05
C HIS A 129 32.11 -4.96 -15.05
N LEU A 130 32.05 -4.05 -14.07
CA LEU A 130 32.99 -2.93 -13.92
C LEU A 130 34.26 -3.29 -13.13
N GLY A 131 34.46 -4.57 -12.80
CA GLY A 131 35.64 -5.07 -12.10
C GLY A 131 35.49 -5.16 -10.58
N ASN A 132 34.43 -4.60 -10.00
CA ASN A 132 34.11 -4.58 -8.57
C ASN A 132 33.57 -5.95 -8.07
N LYS A 133 34.28 -7.03 -8.37
CA LYS A 133 33.87 -8.42 -8.11
C LYS A 133 33.71 -8.72 -6.61
N ASP A 134 34.59 -8.19 -5.77
CA ASP A 134 34.57 -8.44 -4.33
C ASP A 134 33.39 -7.73 -3.66
N ILE A 135 33.06 -6.51 -4.12
CA ILE A 135 31.86 -5.77 -3.73
C ILE A 135 30.62 -6.57 -4.13
N ALA A 136 30.55 -7.05 -5.39
CA ALA A 136 29.44 -7.88 -5.87
C ALA A 136 29.25 -9.17 -5.04
N ALA A 137 30.35 -9.89 -4.76
CA ALA A 137 30.31 -11.12 -3.97
C ALA A 137 29.90 -10.88 -2.51
N SER A 138 30.43 -9.83 -1.89
CA SER A 138 30.07 -9.39 -0.54
C SER A 138 28.59 -9.01 -0.48
N THR A 139 28.10 -8.17 -1.39
CA THR A 139 26.68 -7.78 -1.45
C THR A 139 25.74 -8.97 -1.63
N ILE A 140 26.06 -9.93 -2.51
CA ILE A 140 25.26 -11.17 -2.66
C ILE A 140 25.24 -11.99 -1.36
N THR A 141 26.39 -12.14 -0.70
CA THR A 141 26.52 -12.89 0.56
C THR A 141 25.71 -12.22 1.68
N LYS A 142 25.78 -10.88 1.79
CA LYS A 142 25.02 -10.09 2.76
C LYS A 142 23.51 -10.05 2.47
N LEU A 143 23.11 -10.10 1.20
CA LEU A 143 21.70 -10.16 0.76
C LEU A 143 21.00 -11.48 1.12
N ASN A 144 21.77 -12.57 1.17
CA ASN A 144 21.25 -13.92 1.43
C ASN A 144 21.58 -14.43 2.85
N GLY A 145 22.27 -13.62 3.67
CA GLY A 145 22.77 -13.98 5.00
C GLY A 145 23.86 -15.06 5.02
N LYS A 146 24.25 -15.58 3.87
CA LYS A 146 25.22 -16.66 3.68
C LYS A 146 25.77 -16.65 2.25
N GLU A 147 26.91 -17.30 2.06
CA GLU A 147 27.47 -17.51 0.74
C GLU A 147 26.55 -18.40 -0.11
N LEU A 148 26.44 -18.07 -1.41
CA LEU A 148 25.64 -18.81 -2.37
C LEU A 148 26.53 -19.64 -3.29
N SER A 149 26.04 -20.82 -3.70
CA SER A 149 26.69 -21.58 -4.77
C SER A 149 26.69 -20.78 -6.09
N ARG A 150 27.76 -20.95 -6.87
CA ARG A 150 27.93 -20.33 -8.19
C ARG A 150 26.71 -20.50 -9.10
N ASP A 151 26.10 -21.68 -9.08
CA ASP A 151 24.88 -21.98 -9.84
C ASP A 151 23.68 -21.14 -9.41
N THR A 152 23.53 -20.86 -8.11
CA THR A 152 22.45 -20.01 -7.61
C THR A 152 22.65 -18.57 -8.07
N ILE A 153 23.89 -18.08 -8.00
CA ILE A 153 24.26 -16.74 -8.51
C ILE A 153 24.00 -16.65 -10.03
N LEU A 154 24.33 -17.70 -10.80
CA LEU A 154 24.05 -17.72 -12.24
C LEU A 154 22.54 -17.73 -12.54
N ARG A 155 21.73 -18.44 -11.75
CA ARG A 155 20.25 -18.40 -11.85
C ARG A 155 19.71 -17.02 -11.52
N ASP A 156 20.22 -16.36 -10.49
CA ASP A 156 19.83 -14.99 -10.12
C ASP A 156 20.14 -14.00 -11.24
N LYS A 157 21.35 -14.07 -11.81
CA LYS A 157 21.75 -13.24 -12.95
C LYS A 157 20.91 -13.51 -14.21
N ARG A 158 20.47 -14.76 -14.43
CA ARG A 158 19.50 -15.11 -15.48
C ARG A 158 18.14 -14.44 -15.22
N ILE A 159 17.58 -14.57 -14.02
CA ILE A 159 16.25 -14.01 -13.67
C ILE A 159 16.19 -12.51 -13.98
N ILE A 160 17.23 -11.74 -13.61
CA ILE A 160 17.27 -10.30 -13.92
C ILE A 160 17.19 -10.05 -15.43
N ARG A 161 17.90 -10.81 -16.25
CA ARG A 161 17.85 -10.68 -17.72
C ARG A 161 16.48 -11.07 -18.29
N GLU A 162 15.86 -12.13 -17.79
CA GLU A 162 14.51 -12.53 -18.22
C GLU A 162 13.47 -11.47 -17.86
N ILE A 163 13.58 -10.83 -16.68
CA ILE A 163 12.67 -9.74 -16.28
C ILE A 163 12.91 -8.50 -17.13
N ILE A 164 14.17 -8.11 -17.39
CA ILE A 164 14.49 -6.97 -18.28
C ILE A 164 13.94 -7.22 -19.69
N LYS A 165 14.19 -8.41 -20.26
CA LYS A 165 13.62 -8.83 -21.55
C LYS A 165 12.09 -8.71 -21.55
N LEU A 166 11.43 -9.23 -20.50
CA LEU A 166 9.97 -9.16 -20.33
C LEU A 166 9.47 -7.70 -20.29
N THR A 167 10.08 -6.83 -19.49
CA THR A 167 9.66 -5.43 -19.37
C THR A 167 9.90 -4.64 -20.65
N ASP A 168 11.01 -4.90 -21.34
CA ASP A 168 11.38 -4.20 -22.57
C ASP A 168 10.46 -4.62 -23.72
N GLU A 169 10.22 -5.92 -23.90
CA GLU A 169 9.28 -6.42 -24.91
C GLU A 169 7.84 -5.95 -24.67
N LEU A 170 7.40 -5.89 -23.42
CA LEU A 170 6.06 -5.39 -23.09
C LEU A 170 5.95 -3.87 -23.22
N TYR A 171 6.99 -3.10 -22.91
CA TYR A 171 6.99 -1.66 -23.14
C TYR A 171 6.93 -1.35 -24.64
N LEU A 172 7.67 -2.07 -25.48
CA LEU A 172 7.62 -1.92 -26.93
C LEU A 172 6.26 -2.32 -27.53
N HIS A 173 5.63 -3.37 -26.98
CA HIS A 173 4.32 -3.85 -27.42
C HIS A 173 3.16 -2.94 -26.99
N TRP A 174 3.08 -2.61 -25.70
CA TRP A 174 2.01 -1.79 -25.13
C TRP A 174 2.21 -0.28 -25.35
N LYS A 175 3.44 0.19 -25.54
CA LYS A 175 3.83 1.61 -25.51
C LYS A 175 3.38 2.32 -24.23
N HIS A 176 3.38 1.59 -23.11
CA HIS A 176 2.76 2.01 -21.86
C HIS A 176 3.68 1.73 -20.67
N GLU A 177 3.81 2.71 -19.76
CA GLU A 177 4.75 2.67 -18.63
C GLU A 177 4.42 1.58 -17.60
N LEU A 178 3.18 1.05 -17.59
CA LEU A 178 2.80 -0.13 -16.79
C LEU A 178 3.73 -1.33 -17.00
N ALA A 179 4.33 -1.48 -18.20
CA ALA A 179 5.34 -2.52 -18.45
C ALA A 179 6.57 -2.38 -17.55
N LEU A 180 6.96 -1.16 -17.19
CA LEU A 180 8.12 -0.88 -16.34
C LEU A 180 7.80 -1.13 -14.85
N GLU A 181 6.53 -1.08 -14.47
CA GLU A 181 6.08 -1.36 -13.10
C GLU A 181 5.99 -2.86 -12.79
N LEU A 182 6.05 -3.74 -13.80
CA LEU A 182 5.88 -5.19 -13.64
C LEU A 182 6.82 -5.83 -12.61
N LEU A 183 8.04 -5.30 -12.44
CA LEU A 183 8.98 -5.77 -11.41
C LEU A 183 8.38 -5.68 -10.00
N LEU A 184 7.62 -4.61 -9.72
CA LEU A 184 6.97 -4.37 -8.43
C LEU A 184 5.61 -5.11 -8.38
N LEU A 185 4.82 -5.06 -9.46
CA LEU A 185 3.50 -5.69 -9.52
C LEU A 185 3.55 -7.22 -9.39
N LEU A 186 4.64 -7.84 -9.87
CA LEU A 186 4.86 -9.28 -9.82
C LEU A 186 5.01 -9.83 -8.39
N ASP A 187 5.57 -9.03 -7.48
CA ASP A 187 5.74 -9.30 -6.04
C ASP A 187 6.03 -10.79 -5.69
N THR A 188 6.99 -11.38 -6.41
CA THR A 188 7.26 -12.82 -6.33
C THR A 188 8.60 -13.08 -5.64
N PRO A 189 8.64 -13.92 -4.59
CA PRO A 189 9.87 -14.35 -3.94
C PRO A 189 10.92 -14.89 -4.93
N LEU A 190 12.17 -14.46 -4.76
CA LEU A 190 13.31 -14.91 -5.57
C LEU A 190 13.47 -16.44 -5.57
N SER A 191 13.11 -17.12 -4.48
CA SER A 191 13.07 -18.58 -4.37
C SER A 191 12.17 -19.25 -5.40
N ILE A 192 11.06 -18.62 -5.78
CA ILE A 192 10.10 -19.10 -6.79
C ILE A 192 10.62 -18.76 -8.20
N LEU A 193 11.18 -17.56 -8.40
CA LEU A 193 11.77 -17.14 -9.68
C LEU A 193 12.97 -18.02 -10.09
N ARG A 194 13.79 -18.45 -9.12
CA ARG A 194 14.92 -19.39 -9.31
C ARG A 194 14.51 -20.73 -9.92
N GLN A 195 13.26 -21.15 -9.72
CA GLN A 195 12.71 -22.42 -10.24
C GLN A 195 12.21 -22.32 -11.68
N GLN A 196 12.02 -21.10 -12.21
CA GLN A 196 11.45 -20.90 -13.55
C GLN A 196 12.52 -21.01 -14.65
N SER A 197 12.15 -21.62 -15.79
CA SER A 197 12.97 -21.65 -17.00
C SER A 197 12.70 -20.44 -17.90
N THR A 198 13.59 -20.13 -18.84
CA THR A 198 13.38 -19.12 -19.88
C THR A 198 12.05 -19.33 -20.62
N GLN A 199 11.72 -20.58 -20.98
CA GLN A 199 10.44 -20.94 -21.60
C GLN A 199 9.20 -20.56 -20.76
N LYS A 200 9.33 -20.48 -19.42
CA LYS A 200 8.25 -19.98 -18.54
C LYS A 200 8.10 -18.47 -18.62
N PHE A 201 9.21 -17.74 -18.69
CA PHE A 201 9.20 -16.29 -18.93
C PHE A 201 8.69 -15.97 -20.34
N ASP A 202 9.06 -16.72 -21.36
CA ASP A 202 8.52 -16.55 -22.73
C ASP A 202 7.00 -16.79 -22.77
N LYS A 203 6.51 -17.89 -22.16
CA LYS A 203 5.07 -18.16 -22.02
C LYS A 203 4.33 -17.06 -21.24
N PHE A 204 4.95 -16.52 -20.19
CA PHE A 204 4.38 -15.43 -19.40
C PHE A 204 4.35 -14.10 -20.19
N THR A 205 5.40 -13.82 -20.96
CA THR A 205 5.47 -12.68 -21.88
C THR A 205 4.33 -12.74 -22.90
N LEU A 206 4.10 -13.91 -23.52
CA LEU A 206 3.00 -14.13 -24.46
C LEU A 206 1.63 -13.93 -23.80
N LEU A 207 1.44 -14.40 -22.56
CA LEU A 207 0.21 -14.20 -21.81
C LEU A 207 -0.03 -12.71 -21.50
N LEU A 208 0.98 -11.98 -21.04
CA LEU A 208 0.86 -10.54 -20.77
C LEU A 208 0.65 -9.71 -22.04
N LYS A 209 1.19 -10.10 -23.20
CA LYS A 209 0.92 -9.43 -24.48
C LYS A 209 -0.56 -9.46 -24.90
N GLN A 210 -1.39 -10.32 -24.29
CA GLN A 210 -2.84 -10.36 -24.50
C GLN A 210 -3.60 -9.33 -23.63
N CYS A 211 -2.99 -8.83 -22.55
CA CYS A 211 -3.58 -7.78 -21.72
C CYS A 211 -3.47 -6.41 -22.40
N THR A 212 -4.47 -5.55 -22.19
CA THR A 212 -4.49 -4.16 -22.67
C THR A 212 -4.37 -3.20 -21.47
N PRO A 213 -3.30 -2.41 -21.35
CA PRO A 213 -3.18 -1.42 -20.28
C PRO A 213 -4.28 -0.36 -20.32
N SER A 214 -4.80 0.01 -19.15
CA SER A 214 -5.79 1.06 -18.98
C SER A 214 -5.19 2.44 -19.27
N THR A 215 -5.91 3.25 -20.05
CA THR A 215 -5.57 4.66 -20.32
C THR A 215 -5.71 5.58 -19.09
N LYS A 216 -6.34 5.10 -18.01
CA LYS A 216 -6.41 5.79 -16.71
C LYS A 216 -5.12 5.62 -15.90
N ILE A 217 -4.31 4.60 -16.21
CA ILE A 217 -3.06 4.33 -15.53
C ILE A 217 -1.99 5.24 -16.10
N LYS A 218 -1.63 6.25 -15.32
CA LYS A 218 -0.53 7.16 -15.65
C LYS A 218 0.57 6.90 -14.62
N SER A 219 1.80 6.73 -15.07
CA SER A 219 2.94 6.48 -14.19
C SER A 219 3.68 7.79 -14.03
N SER A 220 4.04 8.13 -12.79
CA SER A 220 4.75 9.39 -12.50
C SER A 220 6.27 9.26 -12.71
N VAL A 221 6.77 8.03 -12.81
CA VAL A 221 8.18 7.69 -12.85
C VAL A 221 8.37 6.42 -13.69
N LYS A 222 9.33 6.42 -14.61
CA LYS A 222 9.74 5.23 -15.38
C LYS A 222 10.56 4.28 -14.49
N LEU A 223 9.91 3.28 -13.86
CA LEU A 223 10.56 2.31 -12.94
C LEU A 223 11.46 1.25 -13.65
N TYR A 224 12.20 1.68 -14.66
CA TYR A 224 13.08 0.86 -15.49
C TYR A 224 14.31 0.36 -14.70
N ILE A 225 14.63 -0.94 -14.81
CA ILE A 225 15.65 -1.59 -13.96
C ILE A 225 17.04 -0.91 -14.03
N PRO A 226 17.60 -0.57 -15.20
CA PRO A 226 18.83 0.23 -15.28
C PRO A 226 18.77 1.57 -14.54
N PHE A 227 17.61 2.25 -14.51
CA PHE A 227 17.46 3.48 -13.73
C PHE A 227 17.44 3.19 -12.23
N LEU A 228 16.73 2.15 -11.79
CA LEU A 228 16.73 1.73 -10.38
C LEU A 228 18.13 1.32 -9.90
N VAL A 229 18.92 0.65 -10.74
CA VAL A 229 20.33 0.32 -10.46
C VAL A 229 21.21 1.56 -10.40
N LEU A 230 21.06 2.49 -11.36
CA LEU A 230 21.81 3.74 -11.37
C LEU A 230 21.41 4.67 -10.20
N PHE A 231 20.20 4.54 -9.67
CA PHE A 231 19.75 5.21 -8.45
C PHE A 231 20.43 4.66 -7.17
N LEU A 232 20.77 3.36 -7.17
CA LEU A 232 21.49 2.64 -6.11
C LEU A 232 23.03 2.72 -6.26
N ARG A 233 23.51 3.11 -7.44
CA ARG A 233 24.93 3.25 -7.82
C ARG A 233 25.15 4.54 -8.64
N PRO A 234 24.93 5.74 -8.04
CA PRO A 234 25.02 7.02 -8.75
C PRO A 234 26.43 7.33 -9.30
N GLU A 235 27.46 6.60 -8.86
CA GLU A 235 28.84 6.67 -9.34
C GLU A 235 29.06 6.02 -10.72
N TYR A 236 28.10 5.24 -11.23
CA TYR A 236 28.19 4.60 -12.55
C TYR A 236 27.61 5.47 -13.67
N SER A 237 27.91 5.12 -14.93
CA SER A 237 27.27 5.74 -16.10
C SER A 237 26.12 4.87 -16.61
N LEU A 238 25.07 5.50 -17.16
CA LEU A 238 23.93 4.79 -17.74
C LEU A 238 24.36 3.78 -18.81
N ALA A 239 25.26 4.17 -19.71
CA ALA A 239 25.79 3.30 -20.76
C ALA A 239 26.52 2.07 -20.20
N ALA A 240 27.25 2.21 -19.08
CA ALA A 240 27.90 1.10 -18.40
C ALA A 240 26.89 0.14 -17.76
N VAL A 241 25.87 0.67 -17.07
CA VAL A 241 24.77 -0.10 -16.49
C VAL A 241 24.01 -0.87 -17.58
N GLN A 242 23.63 -0.20 -18.66
CA GLN A 242 22.94 -0.77 -19.82
C GLN A 242 23.73 -1.88 -20.50
N LYS A 243 25.02 -1.66 -20.76
CA LYS A 243 25.92 -2.66 -21.34
C LYS A 243 26.06 -3.91 -20.46
N ALA A 244 26.15 -3.73 -19.13
CA ALA A 244 26.24 -4.83 -18.18
C ALA A 244 24.93 -5.64 -18.08
N LEU A 245 23.79 -4.95 -18.16
CA LEU A 245 22.45 -5.54 -18.06
C LEU A 245 21.88 -6.02 -19.41
N GLN A 246 22.55 -5.72 -20.53
CA GLN A 246 22.19 -6.13 -21.90
C GLN A 246 20.84 -5.54 -22.39
N THR A 247 20.60 -4.26 -22.10
CA THR A 247 19.41 -3.51 -22.54
C THR A 247 19.77 -2.07 -22.90
N SER A 248 19.01 -1.43 -23.79
CA SER A 248 19.23 -0.06 -24.25
C SER A 248 17.91 0.65 -24.62
N LEU A 249 16.85 0.41 -23.84
CA LEU A 249 15.48 0.85 -24.17
C LEU A 249 15.28 2.37 -24.09
N PHE A 250 15.99 3.03 -23.18
CA PHE A 250 15.87 4.46 -22.87
C PHE A 250 17.23 5.14 -22.87
N ASP A 251 17.26 6.46 -23.06
CA ASP A 251 18.50 7.22 -23.19
C ASP A 251 18.83 8.05 -21.93
N LYS A 252 19.82 8.94 -22.07
CA LYS A 252 20.26 9.83 -21.00
C LYS A 252 19.20 10.88 -20.63
N SER A 253 18.40 11.36 -21.59
CA SER A 253 17.32 12.31 -21.35
C SER A 253 16.16 11.66 -20.56
N ASP A 254 15.83 10.41 -20.84
CA ASP A 254 14.89 9.61 -20.05
C ASP A 254 15.38 9.41 -18.61
N TRP A 255 16.68 9.14 -18.43
CA TRP A 255 17.28 9.05 -17.10
C TRP A 255 17.23 10.39 -16.36
N ASP A 256 17.54 11.50 -17.01
CA ASP A 256 17.51 12.82 -16.36
C ASP A 256 16.08 13.23 -15.99
N ALA A 257 15.08 12.83 -16.79
CA ALA A 257 13.66 12.94 -16.45
C ALA A 257 13.27 12.07 -15.23
N PHE A 258 13.70 10.80 -15.20
CA PHE A 258 13.52 9.90 -14.05
C PHE A 258 14.17 10.46 -12.78
N TRP A 259 15.41 10.96 -12.88
CA TRP A 259 16.17 11.51 -11.77
C TRP A 259 15.48 12.75 -11.20
N LYS A 260 15.02 13.67 -12.06
CA LYS A 260 14.23 14.84 -11.67
C LYS A 260 12.90 14.44 -11.03
N ALA A 261 12.17 13.49 -11.61
CA ALA A 261 10.92 12.96 -11.06
C ALA A 261 11.10 12.24 -9.71
N SER A 262 12.33 11.82 -9.39
CA SER A 262 12.70 11.17 -8.12
C SER A 262 13.29 12.12 -7.06
N HIS A 263 13.82 13.29 -7.45
CA HIS A 263 14.51 14.24 -6.55
C HIS A 263 13.86 15.62 -6.39
N GLY A 264 13.03 16.09 -7.33
CA GLY A 264 12.20 17.28 -7.10
C GLY A 264 11.12 17.02 -6.04
N PRO A 265 10.20 17.95 -5.76
CA PRO A 265 8.96 17.66 -5.01
C PRO A 265 7.99 16.82 -5.86
N ALA A 266 6.91 16.29 -5.25
CA ALA A 266 6.15 15.18 -5.85
C ALA A 266 5.45 15.62 -7.14
N PRO A 267 5.61 14.90 -8.28
CA PRO A 267 4.85 15.25 -9.46
C PRO A 267 3.36 15.00 -9.18
N VAL A 268 2.55 16.05 -9.26
CA VAL A 268 1.09 15.96 -9.18
C VAL A 268 0.58 15.77 -10.61
N TYR A 269 -0.34 14.82 -10.80
CA TYR A 269 -0.97 14.62 -12.11
C TYR A 269 -2.01 15.71 -12.34
N ASP A 270 -1.89 16.45 -13.44
CA ASP A 270 -2.86 17.43 -13.91
C ASP A 270 -3.85 16.75 -14.88
N PRO A 271 -5.11 16.50 -14.49
CA PRO A 271 -6.10 15.85 -15.35
C PRO A 271 -6.70 16.76 -16.42
N ILE A 272 -6.45 18.07 -16.39
CA ILE A 272 -6.91 19.02 -17.43
C ILE A 272 -5.92 19.03 -18.59
N ARG A 273 -4.63 19.00 -18.27
CA ARG A 273 -3.54 19.11 -19.26
C ARG A 273 -2.94 17.75 -19.66
N ASP A 274 -3.34 16.69 -18.98
CA ASP A 274 -2.83 15.31 -19.13
C ASP A 274 -1.30 15.22 -19.01
N VAL A 275 -0.75 15.82 -17.95
CA VAL A 275 0.69 15.85 -17.69
C VAL A 275 1.01 15.77 -16.19
N TRP A 276 2.21 15.31 -15.88
CA TRP A 276 2.78 15.35 -14.54
C TRP A 276 3.51 16.68 -14.29
N VAL A 277 3.14 17.40 -13.24
CA VAL A 277 3.69 18.73 -12.91
C VAL A 277 4.51 18.65 -11.63
N THR A 278 5.76 19.10 -11.68
CA THR A 278 6.62 19.20 -10.48
C THR A 278 6.29 20.49 -9.73
N GLU A 279 5.99 20.39 -8.43
CA GLU A 279 6.03 21.52 -7.50
C GLU A 279 7.45 22.16 -7.52
N LYS A 280 7.63 23.34 -6.90
CA LYS A 280 8.96 23.93 -6.66
C LYS A 280 9.29 23.80 -5.17
N PRO A 281 10.57 23.60 -4.78
CA PRO A 281 10.93 23.68 -3.38
C PRO A 281 10.66 25.12 -2.87
N PRO A 282 9.98 25.30 -1.73
CA PRO A 282 9.86 26.61 -1.10
C PRO A 282 11.12 26.91 -0.28
N ASP A 283 11.81 27.99 -0.64
CA ASP A 283 12.36 28.88 0.38
C ASP A 283 11.16 29.44 1.16
N ASP A 284 11.23 29.41 2.50
CA ASP A 284 10.23 29.91 3.46
C ASP A 284 8.75 29.85 3.04
N LEU A 285 8.01 28.83 3.52
CA LEU A 285 6.60 28.95 3.97
C LEU A 285 6.08 27.62 4.53
N GLY A 286 5.41 27.66 5.68
CA GLY A 286 4.83 26.47 6.32
C GLY A 286 3.44 26.09 5.77
N LEU A 287 3.10 24.81 5.79
CA LEU A 287 1.74 24.26 5.64
C LEU A 287 0.98 24.56 4.32
N ILE A 288 1.66 24.75 3.18
CA ILE A 288 0.99 25.07 1.88
C ILE A 288 0.68 23.84 0.98
N GLU A 289 1.43 22.74 1.01
CA GLU A 289 1.35 21.68 -0.04
C GLU A 289 0.39 20.49 0.26
N PHE A 290 -0.85 20.81 0.63
CA PHE A 290 -1.99 19.88 0.70
C PHE A 290 -3.28 20.52 0.16
N ILE A 291 -3.22 21.21 -0.99
CA ILE A 291 -4.36 21.95 -1.55
C ILE A 291 -4.65 21.48 -2.98
N ASP A 292 -5.87 21.01 -3.22
CA ASP A 292 -6.41 20.79 -4.57
C ASP A 292 -6.75 22.15 -5.20
N TYR A 293 -6.11 22.47 -6.33
CA TYR A 293 -6.35 23.73 -7.04
C TYR A 293 -7.44 23.64 -8.12
N LYS A 294 -8.30 22.61 -8.10
CA LYS A 294 -9.49 22.52 -8.96
C LYS A 294 -10.74 23.16 -8.37
N GLY A 295 -10.65 24.46 -8.10
CA GLY A 295 -11.82 25.29 -7.82
C GLY A 295 -11.47 26.56 -7.08
N ASN A 296 -11.25 27.66 -7.81
CA ASN A 296 -11.30 29.00 -7.22
C ASN A 296 -12.76 29.38 -6.90
N TYR A 297 -13.34 28.70 -5.92
CA TYR A 297 -14.56 29.09 -5.23
C TYR A 297 -14.23 29.39 -3.77
N PRO A 298 -13.52 30.51 -3.49
CA PRO A 298 -13.34 30.99 -2.13
C PRO A 298 -14.69 31.14 -1.45
N ALA A 299 -14.78 30.63 -0.22
CA ALA A 299 -15.99 30.60 0.56
C ALA A 299 -16.40 32.02 0.95
N LYS A 300 -17.33 32.62 0.20
CA LYS A 300 -17.85 33.95 0.52
C LYS A 300 -18.65 33.91 1.82
N LEU A 301 -18.00 34.35 2.89
CA LEU A 301 -18.62 34.60 4.18
C LEU A 301 -19.54 35.81 4.10
N TYR A 302 -20.72 35.72 4.69
CA TYR A 302 -21.60 36.87 4.95
C TYR A 302 -21.27 37.59 6.27
N VAL A 303 -20.48 36.95 7.13
CA VAL A 303 -20.12 37.44 8.46
C VAL A 303 -18.61 37.37 8.62
N GLN A 304 -17.98 38.49 8.95
CA GLN A 304 -16.57 38.49 9.34
C GLN A 304 -16.42 37.72 10.66
N ILE A 305 -15.53 36.73 10.65
CA ILE A 305 -15.12 35.99 11.85
C ILE A 305 -13.77 36.58 12.26
N SER A 306 -13.55 36.76 13.57
CA SER A 306 -12.28 37.20 14.13
C SER A 306 -11.97 36.32 15.32
N GLY A 307 -10.87 35.57 15.25
CA GLY A 307 -10.55 34.55 16.25
C GLY A 307 -11.45 33.32 16.15
N PHE A 308 -12.62 33.32 16.79
CA PHE A 308 -13.56 32.20 16.66
C PHE A 308 -15.03 32.59 16.82
N LYS A 309 -15.90 31.74 16.30
CA LYS A 309 -17.35 31.78 16.48
C LYS A 309 -17.87 30.37 16.80
N VAL A 310 -18.86 30.27 17.67
CA VAL A 310 -19.58 29.01 17.94
C VAL A 310 -20.88 28.94 17.14
N PHE A 311 -21.32 27.72 16.83
CA PHE A 311 -22.66 27.44 16.32
C PHE A 311 -23.27 26.23 17.03
N GLU A 312 -24.59 26.23 17.17
CA GLU A 312 -25.33 25.10 17.70
C GLU A 312 -25.45 24.02 16.62
N ALA A 313 -24.98 22.80 16.93
CA ALA A 313 -25.06 21.67 16.03
C ALA A 313 -26.50 21.16 15.99
N SER A 314 -27.10 21.05 14.81
CA SER A 314 -28.44 20.46 14.65
C SER A 314 -28.47 19.01 15.16
N LEU A 315 -29.63 18.51 15.61
CA LEU A 315 -29.76 17.13 16.08
C LEU A 315 -29.26 16.10 15.03
N ASN A 316 -29.57 16.35 13.76
CA ASN A 316 -29.11 15.57 12.61
C ASN A 316 -27.57 15.62 12.46
N LEU A 317 -26.94 16.78 12.69
CA LEU A 317 -25.49 16.88 12.72
C LEU A 317 -24.88 16.11 13.91
N GLN A 318 -25.51 16.15 15.08
CA GLN A 318 -25.06 15.42 16.28
C GLN A 318 -25.12 13.90 16.06
N GLU A 319 -26.22 13.38 15.52
CA GLU A 319 -26.40 11.95 15.22
C GLU A 319 -25.37 11.45 14.19
N LYS A 320 -25.20 12.18 13.08
CA LYS A 320 -24.19 11.85 12.05
C LYS A 320 -22.77 11.94 12.60
N ALA A 321 -22.48 12.92 13.45
CA ALA A 321 -21.16 13.08 14.07
C ALA A 321 -20.85 11.90 15.02
N ALA A 322 -21.83 11.43 15.81
CA ALA A 322 -21.67 10.27 16.67
C ALA A 322 -21.34 9.00 15.87
N GLN A 323 -22.11 8.72 14.82
CA GLN A 323 -21.88 7.58 13.94
C GLN A 323 -20.50 7.61 13.28
N ALA A 324 -20.03 8.79 12.89
CA ALA A 324 -18.68 8.98 12.37
C ALA A 324 -17.58 8.76 13.44
N GLY A 325 -17.84 9.14 14.70
CA GLY A 325 -16.93 8.91 15.83
C GLY A 325 -16.75 7.43 16.20
N GLU A 326 -17.83 6.64 16.11
CA GLU A 326 -17.79 5.17 16.29
C GLU A 326 -16.99 4.45 15.20
N SER A 327 -16.98 5.01 13.98
CA SER A 327 -16.42 4.39 12.78
C SER A 327 -14.97 4.79 12.46
N GLN A 328 -14.23 5.30 13.45
CA GLN A 328 -12.84 5.75 13.30
C GLN A 328 -11.86 4.55 13.23
N ALA A 329 -11.80 3.91 12.07
CA ALA A 329 -10.86 2.82 11.74
C ALA A 329 -9.80 3.28 10.72
N GLY A 330 -8.61 2.68 10.79
CA GLY A 330 -7.46 3.10 10.00
C GLY A 330 -6.87 4.42 10.52
N CYS A 331 -5.55 4.48 10.72
CA CYS A 331 -4.92 5.66 11.30
C CYS A 331 -3.56 5.95 10.67
N THR A 332 -3.44 7.12 10.07
CA THR A 332 -2.15 7.70 9.70
C THR A 332 -1.66 8.59 10.84
N ARG A 333 -0.60 8.15 11.52
CA ARG A 333 0.05 8.93 12.57
C ARG A 333 0.77 10.13 11.96
N THR A 334 0.27 11.34 12.22
CA THR A 334 0.88 12.58 11.69
C THR A 334 1.98 13.12 12.60
N ASN A 335 1.86 12.95 13.92
CA ASN A 335 2.94 13.15 14.90
C ASN A 335 2.74 12.28 16.17
N SER A 336 3.39 12.62 17.28
CA SER A 336 3.26 11.86 18.54
C SER A 336 1.85 11.85 19.14
N SER A 337 1.06 12.89 18.84
CA SER A 337 -0.07 13.39 19.62
C SER A 337 -1.27 13.82 18.76
N ILE A 338 -1.17 13.65 17.44
CA ILE A 338 -2.22 13.92 16.45
C ILE A 338 -2.31 12.71 15.53
N PHE A 339 -3.54 12.27 15.32
CA PHE A 339 -3.90 11.09 14.54
C PHE A 339 -4.98 11.50 13.53
N ALA A 340 -4.71 11.27 12.25
CA ALA A 340 -5.71 11.38 11.20
C ALA A 340 -6.29 9.97 10.95
N TYR A 341 -7.62 9.84 11.04
CA TYR A 341 -8.33 8.62 10.66
C TYR A 341 -8.69 8.65 9.18
N ASP A 342 -8.86 7.46 8.60
CA ASP A 342 -9.22 7.34 7.19
C ASP A 342 -10.62 7.94 6.94
N TRP A 343 -10.73 8.78 5.91
CA TRP A 343 -12.00 9.39 5.51
C TRP A 343 -12.82 8.42 4.68
N SER A 344 -14.09 8.23 5.06
CA SER A 344 -15.08 7.44 4.31
C SER A 344 -16.22 8.35 3.87
N GLU A 345 -16.52 8.37 2.57
CA GLU A 345 -17.62 9.18 2.03
C GLU A 345 -18.97 8.81 2.60
N ASP A 346 -19.25 7.51 2.79
CA ASP A 346 -20.55 7.02 3.25
C ASP A 346 -20.82 7.34 4.73
N ILE A 347 -19.77 7.62 5.51
CA ILE A 347 -19.81 7.79 6.97
C ILE A 347 -19.53 9.24 7.38
N HIS A 348 -18.44 9.82 6.88
CA HIS A 348 -17.99 11.17 7.23
C HIS A 348 -18.55 12.24 6.26
N GLY A 349 -18.85 11.86 5.00
CA GLY A 349 -19.48 12.73 4.01
C GLY A 349 -20.82 13.34 4.47
N PRO A 350 -21.76 12.57 5.07
CA PRO A 350 -23.01 13.09 5.62
C PRO A 350 -22.82 14.20 6.66
N VAL A 351 -21.77 14.15 7.49
CA VAL A 351 -21.43 15.19 8.46
C VAL A 351 -21.05 16.48 7.74
N MET A 352 -20.11 16.40 6.78
CA MET A 352 -19.67 17.55 5.99
C MET A 352 -20.85 18.22 5.26
N GLN A 353 -21.71 17.42 4.61
CA GLN A 353 -22.90 17.93 3.93
C GLN A 353 -23.85 18.65 4.89
N GLN A 354 -24.07 18.10 6.10
CA GLN A 354 -24.93 18.73 7.09
C GLN A 354 -24.35 20.05 7.61
N VAL A 355 -23.04 20.11 7.88
CA VAL A 355 -22.37 21.34 8.31
C VAL A 355 -22.54 22.45 7.28
N MET A 356 -22.35 22.16 5.98
CA MET A 356 -22.50 23.17 4.93
C MET A 356 -23.94 23.65 4.80
N GLN A 357 -24.93 22.76 4.94
CA GLN A 357 -26.35 23.13 4.97
C GLN A 357 -26.70 24.00 6.18
N ASP A 358 -26.23 23.62 7.37
CA ASP A 358 -26.50 24.35 8.61
C ASP A 358 -25.85 25.75 8.58
N LEU A 359 -24.58 25.86 8.17
CA LEU A 359 -23.87 27.14 8.05
C LEU A 359 -24.42 28.05 6.94
N ALA A 360 -24.92 27.49 5.83
CA ALA A 360 -25.64 28.26 4.82
C ALA A 360 -26.99 28.77 5.34
N LYS A 361 -27.74 27.92 6.07
CA LYS A 361 -29.01 28.27 6.71
C LYS A 361 -28.85 29.34 7.80
N PHE A 362 -27.76 29.30 8.55
CA PHE A 362 -27.40 30.32 9.54
C PHE A 362 -26.84 31.61 8.93
N GLY A 363 -26.77 31.71 7.59
CA GLY A 363 -26.25 32.88 6.90
C GLY A 363 -24.78 33.16 7.18
N VAL A 364 -23.98 32.12 7.45
CA VAL A 364 -22.51 32.24 7.59
C VAL A 364 -21.87 32.11 6.21
N LEU A 365 -22.26 31.09 5.45
CA LEU A 365 -21.75 30.80 4.11
C LEU A 365 -22.75 31.16 3.02
N LYS A 366 -22.26 31.65 1.88
CA LYS A 366 -23.06 31.75 0.67
C LYS A 366 -23.21 30.39 0.01
N ALA A 367 -24.45 29.93 -0.20
CA ALA A 367 -24.75 28.67 -0.88
C ALA A 367 -24.30 28.71 -2.37
N GLN A 368 -23.09 28.24 -2.63
CA GLN A 368 -22.47 27.99 -3.94
C GLN A 368 -21.63 26.71 -3.84
N GLU A 369 -21.04 26.24 -4.93
CA GLU A 369 -19.99 25.21 -4.86
C GLU A 369 -18.82 25.78 -4.03
N ILE A 370 -18.45 25.13 -2.92
CA ILE A 370 -17.36 25.54 -2.03
C ILE A 370 -16.39 24.37 -1.92
N TYR A 371 -15.09 24.64 -2.06
CA TYR A 371 -14.06 23.63 -1.79
C TYR A 371 -13.81 23.50 -0.28
N VAL A 372 -13.77 22.25 0.20
CA VAL A 372 -13.65 21.91 1.62
C VAL A 372 -12.60 20.82 1.81
N ASP A 373 -11.45 21.19 2.37
CA ASP A 373 -10.48 20.22 2.89
C ASP A 373 -11.08 19.54 4.12
N ARG A 374 -10.91 18.22 4.29
CA ARG A 374 -11.62 17.46 5.31
C ARG A 374 -10.79 16.34 5.92
N THR A 375 -10.89 16.16 7.24
CA THR A 375 -10.14 15.13 7.99
C THR A 375 -10.89 14.75 9.26
N SER A 376 -10.88 13.47 9.61
CA SER A 376 -11.32 12.95 10.91
C SER A 376 -10.10 12.90 11.84
N VAL A 377 -10.14 13.61 12.97
CA VAL A 377 -8.98 13.89 13.82
C VAL A 377 -9.18 13.31 15.22
N CYS A 378 -8.12 12.73 15.77
CA CYS A 378 -7.90 12.59 17.20
C CYS A 378 -6.68 13.43 17.61
N LEU A 379 -6.85 14.26 18.63
CA LEU A 379 -5.86 15.19 19.17
C LEU A 379 -5.70 14.91 20.67
N SER A 380 -4.51 14.47 21.09
CA SER A 380 -4.21 14.06 22.46
C SER A 380 -3.15 14.98 23.09
N SER A 381 -3.53 15.75 24.12
CA SER A 381 -2.58 16.55 24.93
C SER A 381 -1.66 17.45 24.07
N SER A 382 -2.23 18.15 23.10
CA SER A 382 -1.50 18.91 22.07
C SER A 382 -2.37 20.03 21.51
N SER A 383 -1.88 20.71 20.46
CA SER A 383 -2.56 21.86 19.84
C SER A 383 -2.40 21.92 18.33
N THR A 384 -3.43 22.44 17.66
CA THR A 384 -3.47 22.75 16.22
C THR A 384 -3.67 24.25 16.02
N ILE A 385 -3.18 24.79 14.89
CA ILE A 385 -3.31 26.20 14.50
C ILE A 385 -3.95 26.26 13.11
N VAL A 386 -4.92 27.15 12.90
CA VAL A 386 -5.52 27.40 11.59
C VAL A 386 -4.51 28.09 10.68
N PRO A 387 -4.24 27.57 9.46
CA PRO A 387 -3.34 28.23 8.51
C PRO A 387 -3.84 29.61 8.07
N SER A 388 -2.92 30.46 7.61
CA SER A 388 -3.27 31.77 7.05
C SER A 388 -4.12 31.65 5.77
N GLY A 389 -5.08 32.56 5.59
CA GLY A 389 -6.05 32.55 4.48
C GLY A 389 -7.06 31.39 4.52
N ARG A 390 -7.22 30.71 5.67
CA ARG A 390 -8.13 29.58 5.85
C ARG A 390 -9.07 29.81 7.04
N LEU A 391 -10.24 29.17 6.96
CA LEU A 391 -11.20 29.07 8.06
C LEU A 391 -11.39 27.59 8.42
N GLN A 392 -11.22 27.21 9.69
CA GLN A 392 -11.41 25.83 10.14
C GLN A 392 -12.73 25.67 10.89
N ILE A 393 -13.60 24.80 10.38
CA ILE A 393 -14.79 24.35 11.09
C ILE A 393 -14.45 23.05 11.83
N VAL A 394 -14.78 22.98 13.12
CA VAL A 394 -14.54 21.84 14.00
C VAL A 394 -15.87 21.32 14.56
N VAL A 395 -16.13 20.04 14.34
CA VAL A 395 -17.33 19.34 14.83
C VAL A 395 -16.91 18.17 15.73
N PRO A 396 -17.16 18.23 17.05
CA PRO A 396 -16.89 17.11 17.96
C PRO A 396 -17.69 15.85 17.58
N VAL A 397 -17.05 14.67 17.58
CA VAL A 397 -17.67 13.40 17.14
C VAL A 397 -17.85 12.35 18.23
N ALA A 398 -17.37 12.61 19.45
CA ALA A 398 -17.50 11.70 20.58
C ALA A 398 -18.00 12.47 21.81
N PRO A 399 -18.89 11.88 22.63
CA PRO A 399 -19.16 12.39 23.96
C PRO A 399 -17.89 12.25 24.82
N SER A 400 -17.58 13.26 25.61
CA SER A 400 -16.63 13.14 26.71
C SER A 400 -17.34 12.55 27.92
N ASP A 401 -16.69 11.62 28.63
CA ASP A 401 -17.14 11.10 29.93
C ASP A 401 -16.93 12.16 31.03
N GLY A 402 -17.65 13.28 30.93
CA GLY A 402 -17.52 14.46 31.78
C GLY A 402 -17.56 15.77 31.00
N SER A 403 -17.56 16.90 31.71
CA SER A 403 -17.41 18.23 31.10
C SER A 403 -15.92 18.44 30.77
N LEU A 404 -15.56 18.15 29.52
CA LEU A 404 -14.23 18.39 28.98
C LEU A 404 -14.14 19.85 28.50
N SER A 405 -12.98 20.48 28.68
CA SER A 405 -12.73 21.83 28.12
C SER A 405 -11.51 21.83 27.22
N ILE A 406 -11.58 22.62 26.15
CA ILE A 406 -10.46 22.94 25.27
C ILE A 406 -10.16 24.44 25.36
N THR A 407 -8.94 24.84 25.01
CA THR A 407 -8.53 26.24 24.96
C THR A 407 -8.44 26.71 23.51
N LEU A 408 -9.19 27.75 23.16
CA LEU A 408 -9.06 28.50 21.91
C LEU A 408 -8.28 29.78 22.17
N SER A 409 -7.23 30.04 21.40
CA SER A 409 -6.35 31.20 21.59
C SER A 409 -5.89 31.79 20.26
N GLY A 410 -5.57 33.07 20.24
CA GLY A 410 -5.11 33.76 19.04
C GLY A 410 -4.57 35.15 19.38
N GLN A 411 -4.43 36.03 18.39
CA GLN A 411 -3.91 37.37 18.63
C GLN A 411 -4.90 38.18 19.48
N GLY A 412 -4.57 38.37 20.76
CA GLY A 412 -5.37 39.15 21.71
C GLY A 412 -6.45 38.38 22.48
N PHE A 413 -6.57 37.06 22.33
CA PHE A 413 -7.54 36.26 23.11
C PHE A 413 -7.01 34.88 23.54
N CYS A 414 -7.53 34.38 24.66
CA CYS A 414 -7.34 33.02 25.14
C CYS A 414 -8.55 32.64 26.00
N THR A 415 -9.32 31.65 25.56
CA THR A 415 -10.64 31.31 26.12
C THR A 415 -10.78 29.80 26.25
N ALA A 416 -11.14 29.32 27.43
CA ALA A 416 -11.57 27.93 27.62
C ALA A 416 -13.05 27.78 27.21
N VAL A 417 -13.36 26.75 26.43
CA VAL A 417 -14.71 26.43 25.95
C VAL A 417 -15.04 24.96 26.18
N GLU A 418 -16.31 24.65 26.45
CA GLU A 418 -16.75 23.28 26.72
C GLU A 418 -16.78 22.43 25.45
N TRP A 419 -16.08 21.30 25.48
CA TRP A 419 -16.04 20.35 24.39
C TRP A 419 -17.24 19.39 24.48
N ASN A 420 -18.30 19.70 23.73
CA ASN A 420 -19.51 18.88 23.67
C ASN A 420 -20.01 18.76 22.22
N MET A 421 -20.78 17.72 21.92
CA MET A 421 -21.29 17.47 20.55
C MET A 421 -22.36 18.49 20.10
N ARG A 422 -22.93 19.26 21.03
CA ARG A 422 -23.96 20.29 20.73
C ARG A 422 -23.35 21.56 20.14
N THR A 423 -22.04 21.75 20.26
CA THR A 423 -21.35 22.99 19.89
C THR A 423 -20.32 22.71 18.82
N GLY A 424 -20.54 23.28 17.63
CA GLY A 424 -19.53 23.38 16.59
C GLY A 424 -18.75 24.69 16.69
N TYR A 425 -17.50 24.66 16.23
CA TYR A 425 -16.60 25.82 16.24
C TYR A 425 -16.22 26.23 14.83
N ILE A 426 -16.10 27.53 14.60
CA ILE A 426 -15.55 28.13 13.38
C ILE A 426 -14.38 28.99 13.81
N LEU A 427 -13.18 28.58 13.42
CA LEU A 427 -11.91 29.17 13.82
C LEU A 427 -11.32 29.96 12.64
N ASP A 428 -10.97 31.21 12.92
CA ASP A 428 -10.31 32.14 12.01
C ASP A 428 -8.82 31.82 11.86
N GLU A 429 -8.17 32.39 10.86
CA GLU A 429 -6.75 32.17 10.61
C GLU A 429 -5.88 32.47 11.84
N ASN A 430 -4.79 31.70 12.00
CA ASN A 430 -3.86 31.77 13.13
C ASN A 430 -4.49 31.46 14.51
N THR A 431 -5.76 31.07 14.57
CA THR A 431 -6.40 30.60 15.82
C THR A 431 -5.88 29.23 16.20
N LYS A 432 -5.57 29.04 17.47
CA LYS A 432 -4.99 27.84 18.05
C LYS A 432 -5.98 27.13 18.96
N LEU A 433 -6.33 25.90 18.60
CA LEU A 433 -7.07 24.96 19.45
C LEU A 433 -6.07 24.10 20.23
N SER A 434 -6.21 24.05 21.55
CA SER A 434 -5.35 23.26 22.45
C SER A 434 -6.17 22.42 23.41
N THR A 435 -5.72 21.21 23.72
CA THR A 435 -6.36 20.29 24.67
C THR A 435 -5.32 19.67 25.61
N THR A 436 -5.70 19.42 26.86
CA THR A 436 -4.92 18.61 27.81
C THR A 436 -5.26 17.12 27.70
N GLU A 437 -6.47 16.79 27.26
CA GLU A 437 -6.96 15.42 27.13
C GLU A 437 -7.09 15.01 25.65
N THR A 438 -7.66 13.83 25.39
CA THR A 438 -7.89 13.35 24.01
C THR A 438 -9.26 13.77 23.50
N VAL A 439 -9.29 14.63 22.49
CA VAL A 439 -10.50 15.01 21.76
C VAL A 439 -10.57 14.38 20.38
N LYS A 440 -11.78 14.08 19.93
CA LYS A 440 -12.08 13.58 18.58
C LYS A 440 -13.03 14.54 17.87
N TYR A 441 -12.70 14.93 16.64
CA TYR A 441 -13.53 15.81 15.81
C TYR A 441 -13.37 15.57 14.32
N ILE A 442 -14.38 15.98 13.56
CA ILE A 442 -14.24 16.25 12.13
C ILE A 442 -13.78 17.69 11.95
N SER A 443 -12.72 17.85 11.15
CA SER A 443 -12.12 19.13 10.78
C SER A 443 -12.42 19.40 9.30
N LEU A 444 -13.00 20.56 9.01
CA LEU A 444 -13.30 21.02 7.66
C LEU A 444 -12.61 22.37 7.45
N LEU A 445 -11.65 22.48 6.52
CA LEU A 445 -10.95 23.72 6.20
C LEU A 445 -11.48 24.33 4.92
N LEU A 446 -11.98 25.56 5.01
CA LEU A 446 -12.42 26.37 3.88
C LEU A 446 -11.29 27.30 3.42
N VAL A 447 -11.19 27.50 2.10
CA VAL A 447 -10.42 28.62 1.50
C VAL A 447 -11.28 29.87 1.54
N LEU A 448 -10.74 31.01 1.98
CA LEU A 448 -11.42 32.32 1.98
C LEU A 448 -11.09 33.17 0.74
#